data_AF-A0A7I8KLK4-F1
#
_entry.id   AF-A0A7I8KLK4-F1
#
_cell.length_a   1.000
_cell.length_b   1.000
_cell.length_c   1.000
_cell.angle_alpha   90.00
_cell.angle_beta   90.00
_cell.angle_gamma   90.00
#
_symmetry.space_group_name_H-M   'P 1'
#
loop_
_entity.id
_entity.type
_entity.pdbx_description
1 polymer ?
#
loop_
_entity_poly.entity_id
_entity_poly.type
_entity_poly.pdbx_seq_one_letter_code
_entity_poly.pdbx_strand_id
1 'polypeptide(L)'
;MRAERAAAPARERAVASVMRRCIGRRRRAAIRSSVHRKLRVLERIVPGCREAEMADLLRRTAEYISLLEVQVSVLKSFADLYGV
;
A
#
# COMPACT_ATOMS: atom_id res chain seq x y z
N MET A 1 -28.16 25.18 48.59
CA MET A 1 -26.88 25.14 47.85
C MET A 1 -27.02 24.18 46.68
N ARG A 2 -26.52 24.56 45.51
CA ARG A 2 -26.82 23.96 44.21
C ARG A 2 -26.20 22.58 44.03
N ALA A 3 -27.03 21.70 43.49
CA ALA A 3 -26.78 20.32 43.14
C ALA A 3 -25.67 20.14 42.09
N GLU A 4 -24.99 18.99 42.22
CA GLU A 4 -24.63 18.05 41.16
C GLU A 4 -24.82 18.54 39.70
N ARG A 5 -23.71 18.60 38.95
CA ARG A 5 -23.62 18.20 37.52
C ARG A 5 -22.29 18.66 36.92
N ALA A 6 -21.25 17.83 37.05
CA ALA A 6 -20.00 17.99 36.29
C ALA A 6 -19.41 16.67 35.74
N ALA A 7 -20.00 15.51 36.07
CA ALA A 7 -19.45 14.20 35.69
C ALA A 7 -19.95 13.66 34.32
N ALA A 8 -21.07 14.18 33.80
CA ALA A 8 -21.65 13.77 32.52
C ALA A 8 -20.75 14.01 31.27
N PRO A 9 -19.99 15.12 31.12
CA PRO A 9 -19.21 15.36 29.91
C PRO A 9 -17.90 14.57 29.84
N ALA A 10 -17.39 14.06 30.97
CA ALA A 10 -16.14 13.29 31.01
C ALA A 10 -16.30 11.90 30.40
N ARG A 11 -17.43 11.23 30.67
CA ARG A 11 -17.76 9.92 30.09
C ARG A 11 -17.96 10.01 28.59
N GLU A 12 -18.68 11.02 28.10
CA GLU A 12 -18.93 11.22 26.67
C GLU A 12 -17.64 11.52 25.90
N ARG A 13 -16.74 12.36 26.45
CA ARG A 13 -15.41 12.61 25.87
C ARG A 13 -14.54 11.35 25.84
N ALA A 14 -14.59 10.53 26.89
CA ALA A 14 -13.87 9.26 26.94
C ALA A 14 -14.37 8.30 25.85
N VAL A 15 -15.69 8.15 25.69
CA VAL A 15 -16.31 7.32 24.64
C VAL A 15 -15.95 7.83 23.24
N ALA A 16 -16.03 9.14 23.00
CA ALA A 16 -15.60 9.74 21.73
C ALA A 16 -14.10 9.50 21.44
N SER A 17 -13.23 9.52 22.47
CA SER A 17 -11.81 9.22 22.33
C SER A 17 -11.54 7.75 21.95
N VAL A 18 -12.34 6.83 22.47
CA VAL A 18 -12.27 5.39 22.18
C VAL A 18 -12.77 5.12 20.76
N MET A 19 -13.91 5.69 20.39
CA MET A 19 -14.46 5.65 19.03
C MET A 19 -13.43 6.13 17.99
N ARG A 20 -12.81 7.30 18.21
CA ARG A 20 -11.76 7.82 17.33
C ARG A 20 -10.58 6.87 17.20
N ARG A 21 -10.12 6.25 18.30
CA ARG A 21 -9.06 5.24 18.27
C ARG A 21 -9.44 3.99 17.48
N CYS A 22 -10.66 3.48 17.67
CA CYS A 22 -11.17 2.31 16.94
C CYS A 22 -11.25 2.58 15.44
N ILE A 23 -11.73 3.75 15.02
CA ILE A 23 -11.78 4.16 13.61
C ILE A 23 -10.37 4.24 13.03
N GLY A 24 -9.43 4.89 13.73
CA GLY A 24 -8.03 4.97 13.29
C GLY A 24 -7.37 3.60 13.14
N ARG A 25 -7.64 2.67 14.07
CA ARG A 25 -7.14 1.28 13.99
C ARG A 25 -7.73 0.54 12.80
N ARG A 26 -9.05 0.62 12.57
CA ARG A 26 -9.73 0.01 11.42
C ARG A 26 -9.16 0.53 10.10
N ARG A 27 -8.95 1.84 9.98
CA ARG A 27 -8.36 2.45 8.77
C ARG A 27 -6.96 1.91 8.50
N ARG A 28 -6.09 1.82 9.52
CA ARG A 28 -4.74 1.25 9.37
C ARG A 28 -4.78 -0.23 8.96
N ALA A 29 -5.68 -1.02 9.54
CA ALA A 29 -5.85 -2.41 9.17
C ALA A 29 -6.27 -2.57 7.70
N ALA A 30 -7.21 -1.74 7.23
CA ALA A 30 -7.66 -1.72 5.84
C ALA A 30 -6.54 -1.32 4.86
N ILE A 31 -5.70 -0.34 5.24
CA ILE A 31 -4.53 0.04 4.43
C ILE A 31 -3.55 -1.13 4.36
N ARG A 32 -3.23 -1.76 5.49
CA ARG A 32 -2.32 -2.92 5.52
C ARG A 32 -2.82 -4.08 4.65
N SER A 33 -4.11 -4.41 4.70
CA SER A 33 -4.67 -5.47 3.87
C SER A 33 -4.62 -5.11 2.37
N SER A 34 -4.87 -3.84 2.03
CA SER A 34 -4.76 -3.33 0.66
C SER A 34 -3.33 -3.40 0.13
N VAL A 35 -2.36 -2.94 0.93
CA VAL A 35 -0.93 -3.01 0.59
C VAL A 35 -0.51 -4.47 0.41
N HIS A 36 -0.87 -5.37 1.32
CA HIS A 36 -0.51 -6.78 1.21
C HIS A 36 -1.13 -7.45 -0.02
N ARG A 37 -2.35 -7.08 -0.42
CA ARG A 37 -2.95 -7.55 -1.68
C ARG A 37 -2.15 -7.05 -2.90
N LYS A 38 -1.72 -5.79 -2.90
CA LYS A 38 -0.90 -5.22 -3.98
C LYS A 38 0.47 -5.89 -4.08
N LEU A 39 1.12 -6.16 -2.94
CA LEU A 39 2.41 -6.88 -2.92
C LEU A 39 2.27 -8.29 -3.52
N ARG A 40 1.23 -9.04 -3.16
CA ARG A 40 0.98 -10.36 -3.76
C ARG A 40 0.75 -10.32 -5.27
N VAL A 41 0.16 -9.25 -5.78
CA VAL A 41 0.03 -9.07 -7.24
C VAL A 41 1.40 -8.80 -7.84
N LEU A 42 2.20 -7.96 -7.21
CA LEU A 42 3.54 -7.61 -7.67
C LEU A 42 4.47 -8.84 -7.70
N GLU A 43 4.46 -9.68 -6.66
CA GLU A 43 5.20 -10.95 -6.61
C GLU A 43 4.89 -11.91 -7.76
N ARG A 44 3.66 -11.85 -8.30
CA ARG A 44 3.23 -12.71 -9.41
C ARG A 44 3.63 -12.17 -10.77
N ILE A 45 3.72 -10.85 -10.91
CA ILE A 45 4.06 -10.19 -12.17
C ILE A 45 5.57 -10.10 -12.34
N VAL A 46 6.30 -9.81 -11.24
CA VAL A 46 7.75 -9.67 -11.29
C VAL A 46 8.41 -11.05 -11.24
N PRO A 47 9.23 -11.41 -12.25
CA PRO A 47 9.89 -12.70 -12.30
C PRO A 47 10.76 -12.96 -11.07
N GLY A 48 10.73 -14.19 -10.55
CA GLY A 48 11.62 -14.63 -9.47
C GLY A 48 11.41 -13.93 -8.12
N CYS A 49 10.24 -13.33 -7.89
CA CYS A 49 9.94 -12.59 -6.65
C CYS A 49 8.84 -13.23 -5.79
N ARG A 50 8.52 -14.50 -6.01
CA ARG A 50 7.58 -15.24 -5.16
C ARG A 50 8.13 -15.32 -3.74
N GLU A 51 7.34 -14.88 -2.75
CA GLU A 51 7.71 -14.89 -1.33
C GLU A 51 8.95 -14.03 -1.00
N ALA A 52 9.31 -13.07 -1.86
CA ALA A 52 10.40 -12.13 -1.60
C ALA A 52 10.05 -11.15 -0.45
N GLU A 53 11.07 -10.70 0.28
CA GLU A 53 10.90 -9.61 1.26
C GLU A 53 10.42 -8.33 0.55
N MET A 54 9.58 -7.52 1.21
CA MET A 54 9.00 -6.32 0.61
C MET A 54 10.05 -5.35 0.03
N ALA A 55 11.18 -5.15 0.71
CA ALA A 55 12.23 -4.26 0.22
C ALA A 55 12.86 -4.79 -1.08
N ASP A 56 13.18 -6.09 -1.11
CA ASP A 56 13.73 -6.75 -2.29
C ASP A 56 12.73 -6.82 -3.45
N LEU A 57 11.46 -7.09 -3.17
CA LEU A 57 10.40 -7.09 -4.17
C LEU A 57 10.31 -5.72 -4.85
N LEU A 58 10.28 -4.63 -4.10
CA LEU A 58 10.20 -3.28 -4.66
C LEU A 58 11.45 -2.91 -5.46
N ARG A 59 12.64 -3.28 -4.98
CA ARG A 59 13.90 -3.07 -5.70
C ARG A 59 13.92 -3.83 -7.03
N ARG A 60 13.63 -5.14 -7.00
CA ARG A 60 13.55 -5.98 -8.21
C ARG A 60 12.46 -5.53 -9.17
N THR A 61 11.36 -4.97 -8.65
CA THR A 61 10.33 -4.35 -9.48
C THR A 61 10.88 -3.17 -10.26
N ALA A 62 11.64 -2.28 -9.61
CA ALA A 62 12.25 -1.14 -10.28
C ALA A 62 13.24 -1.60 -11.36
N GLU A 63 14.10 -2.57 -11.04
CA GLU A 63 15.02 -3.19 -11.99
C GLU A 63 14.28 -3.82 -13.18
N TYR A 64 13.16 -4.51 -12.94
CA TYR A 64 12.37 -5.15 -13.99
C TYR A 64 11.66 -4.13 -14.89
N ILE A 65 11.15 -3.02 -14.33
CA ILE A 65 10.59 -1.92 -15.13
C ILE A 65 11.66 -1.34 -16.05
N SER A 66 12.84 -1.02 -15.52
CA SER A 66 13.94 -0.48 -16.33
C SER A 66 14.39 -1.44 -17.42
N LEU A 67 14.45 -2.75 -17.12
CA LEU A 67 14.74 -3.77 -18.13
C LEU A 67 13.70 -3.78 -19.25
N LEU A 68 12.41 -3.77 -18.90
CA LEU A 68 11.32 -3.76 -19.87
C LEU A 68 11.34 -2.49 -20.73
N GLU A 69 11.62 -1.33 -20.15
CA GLU A 69 11.75 -0.06 -20.87
C GLU A 69 12.87 -0.13 -21.93
N VAL A 70 14.04 -0.65 -21.54
CA VAL A 70 15.17 -0.86 -22.47
C VAL A 70 14.80 -1.86 -23.56
N GLN A 71 14.19 -2.99 -23.20
CA GLN A 71 13.75 -4.01 -24.17
C GLN A 71 12.77 -3.43 -25.19
N VAL A 72 11.75 -2.71 -24.73
CA VAL A 72 10.77 -2.06 -25.62
C VAL A 72 11.43 -1.01 -26.50
N SER A 73 12.37 -0.21 -25.96
CA SER A 73 13.13 0.77 -26.75
C SER A 73 13.92 0.11 -27.88
N VAL A 74 14.66 -0.95 -27.57
CA VAL A 74 15.45 -1.70 -28.56
C VAL A 74 14.55 -2.33 -29.62
N LEU A 75 13.44 -2.96 -29.21
CA LEU A 75 12.49 -3.58 -30.14
C LEU A 75 11.82 -2.56 -31.06
N LYS A 76 11.53 -1.34 -30.56
CA LYS A 76 11.05 -0.23 -31.40
C LYS A 76 12.11 0.19 -32.42
N SER A 77 13.36 0.36 -32.00
CA SER A 77 14.45 0.67 -32.94
C SER A 77 14.59 -0.39 -34.03
N PHE A 78 14.43 -1.68 -33.69
CA PHE A 78 14.40 -2.75 -34.68
C PHE A 78 13.18 -2.66 -35.60
N ALA A 79 11.99 -2.38 -35.09
CA ALA A 79 10.80 -2.19 -35.92
C ALA A 79 10.98 -1.01 -36.90
N ASP A 80 11.54 0.10 -36.43
CA ASP A 80 11.85 1.28 -37.25
C ASP A 80 12.89 0.96 -38.34
N LEU A 81 13.92 0.17 -38.00
CA LEU A 81 14.94 -0.29 -38.94
C LEU A 81 14.37 -1.23 -40.02
N TYR A 82 13.43 -2.10 -39.64
CA TYR A 82 12.87 -3.13 -40.52
C TYR A 82 11.52 -2.73 -41.16
N GLY A 83 10.99 -1.54 -40.85
CA GLY A 83 9.86 -0.92 -41.54
C GLY A 83 8.51 -1.63 -41.40
N VAL A 84 8.27 -2.34 -40.29
CA VAL A 84 6.95 -2.92 -39.93
C VAL A 84 6.10 -1.94 -39.15
#